data_AF-A0A3M1B4S3-F1
#
_entry.id   AF-A0A3M1B4S3-F1
#
_cell.length_a   1.000
_cell.length_b   1.000
_cell.length_c   1.000
_cell.angle_alpha   90.00
_cell.angle_beta   90.00
_cell.angle_gamma   90.00
#
_symmetry.space_group_name_H-M   'P 1'
#
loop_
_entity.id
_entity.type
_entity.pdbx_description
1 polymer ?
#
loop_
_entity_poly.entity_id
_entity_poly.type
_entity_poly.pdbx_seq_one_letter_code
_entity_poly.pdbx_strand_id
1 'polypeptide(L)'
;MAEFYTDRRDVEFTLFEQNDVEKLRSLPAFSEITLEDMKMILEQAEELAKNVIYPLDEVADTVGAQYREGKVVMPEEFHGAYKTLREGGWLSMAHSPEW
;
A
#
# COMPACT_ATOMS: atom_id res chain seq x y z
N MET A 1 1.80 21.17 -8.50
CA MET A 1 1.58 19.77 -8.09
C MET A 1 0.21 19.64 -7.48
N ALA A 2 -0.50 18.55 -7.76
CA ALA A 2 -1.71 18.24 -7.01
C ALA A 2 -1.36 17.98 -5.54
N GLU A 3 -2.34 18.07 -4.65
CA GLU A 3 -2.18 17.66 -3.26
C GLU A 3 -2.55 16.17 -3.14
N PHE A 4 -1.84 15.41 -2.30
CA PHE A 4 -2.25 14.03 -2.02
C PHE A 4 -3.64 14.06 -1.37
N TYR A 5 -4.60 13.36 -1.99
CA TYR A 5 -5.96 13.26 -1.49
C TYR A 5 -6.35 11.79 -1.33
N THR A 6 -6.91 11.47 -0.18
CA THR A 6 -7.58 10.20 0.09
C THR A 6 -8.75 10.45 1.03
N ASP A 7 -9.80 9.64 0.91
CA ASP A 7 -10.95 9.66 1.80
C ASP A 7 -10.98 8.38 2.65
N ARG A 8 -10.24 8.39 3.76
CA ARG A 8 -10.21 7.25 4.69
C ARG A 8 -11.59 6.91 5.25
N ARG A 9 -12.48 7.91 5.40
CA ARG A 9 -13.81 7.69 5.96
C ARG A 9 -14.67 6.85 5.02
N ASP A 10 -14.59 7.09 3.71
CA ASP A 10 -15.30 6.31 2.69
C ASP A 10 -14.78 4.86 2.60
N VAL A 11 -13.45 4.68 2.70
CA VAL A 11 -12.84 3.34 2.79
C VAL A 11 -13.32 2.59 4.04
N GLU A 12 -13.29 3.23 5.20
CA GLU A 12 -13.78 2.64 6.46
C GLU A 12 -15.27 2.33 6.41
N PHE A 13 -16.09 3.22 5.82
CA PHE A 13 -17.52 2.99 5.61
C PHE A 13 -17.74 1.72 4.79
N THR A 14 -17.07 1.64 3.65
CA THR A 14 -17.20 0.51 2.73
C THR A 14 -16.80 -0.79 3.41
N LEU A 15 -15.67 -0.82 4.11
CA LEU A 15 -15.19 -2.05 4.76
C LEU A 15 -16.04 -2.45 5.97
N PHE A 16 -16.26 -1.54 6.92
CA PHE A 16 -16.79 -1.90 8.24
C PHE A 16 -18.31 -1.75 8.34
N GLU A 17 -18.92 -0.79 7.66
CA GLU A 17 -20.37 -0.54 7.75
C GLU A 17 -21.15 -1.24 6.64
N GLN A 18 -20.67 -1.15 5.39
CA GLN A 18 -21.37 -1.74 4.26
C GLN A 18 -21.09 -3.24 4.11
N ASN A 19 -19.82 -3.65 4.21
CA ASN A 19 -19.43 -5.05 3.99
C ASN A 19 -19.25 -5.86 5.28
N ASP A 20 -19.21 -5.20 6.43
CA ASP A 20 -19.05 -5.86 7.75
C ASP A 20 -17.90 -6.87 7.75
N VAL A 21 -16.72 -6.43 7.29
CA VAL A 21 -15.53 -7.30 7.13
C VAL A 21 -15.07 -7.95 8.44
N GLU A 22 -15.52 -7.45 9.60
CA GLU A 22 -15.24 -8.07 10.89
C GLU A 22 -15.79 -9.50 10.98
N LYS A 23 -16.87 -9.81 10.25
CA LYS A 23 -17.41 -11.18 10.15
C LYS A 23 -16.41 -12.19 9.59
N LEU A 24 -15.41 -11.74 8.82
CA LEU A 24 -14.36 -12.63 8.30
C LEU A 24 -13.56 -13.30 9.42
N ARG A 25 -13.53 -12.72 10.62
CA ARG A 25 -12.87 -13.29 11.81
C ARG A 25 -13.48 -14.62 12.27
N SER A 26 -14.69 -14.96 11.81
CA SER A 26 -15.27 -16.29 12.00
C SER A 26 -14.54 -17.39 11.23
N LEU A 27 -13.76 -17.02 10.20
CA LEU A 27 -12.93 -17.93 9.44
C LEU A 27 -11.59 -18.14 10.17
N PRO A 28 -11.09 -19.39 10.29
CA PRO A 28 -9.81 -19.66 10.96
C PRO A 28 -8.62 -18.88 10.40
N ALA A 29 -8.63 -18.57 9.10
CA ALA A 29 -7.56 -17.80 8.46
C ALA A 29 -7.47 -16.34 8.94
N PHE A 30 -8.53 -15.79 9.54
CA PHE A 30 -8.62 -14.38 9.94
C PHE A 30 -9.01 -14.24 11.42
N SER A 31 -8.97 -15.31 12.22
CA SER A 31 -9.41 -15.25 13.62
C SER A 31 -8.49 -14.43 14.52
N GLU A 32 -7.22 -14.27 14.12
CA GLU A 32 -6.20 -13.57 14.90
C GLU A 32 -6.17 -12.06 14.65
N ILE A 33 -6.70 -11.59 13.52
CA ILE A 33 -6.71 -10.16 13.20
C ILE A 33 -7.86 -9.47 13.92
N THR A 34 -7.58 -8.34 14.57
CA THR A 34 -8.57 -7.53 15.28
C THR A 34 -9.07 -6.36 14.41
N LEU A 35 -10.20 -5.76 14.80
CA LEU A 35 -10.68 -4.54 14.15
C LEU A 35 -9.67 -3.39 14.27
N GLU A 36 -8.97 -3.30 15.40
CA GLU A 36 -7.92 -2.30 15.63
C GLU A 36 -6.74 -2.51 14.68
N ASP A 37 -6.30 -3.77 14.49
CA ASP A 37 -5.23 -4.10 13.53
C ASP A 37 -5.63 -3.69 12.10
N MET A 38 -6.87 -3.99 11.68
CA MET A 38 -7.37 -3.61 10.35
C MET A 38 -7.32 -2.09 10.16
N LYS A 39 -7.77 -1.32 11.15
CA LYS A 39 -7.75 0.16 11.08
C LYS A 39 -6.34 0.72 11.09
N MET A 40 -5.45 0.15 11.91
CA MET A 40 -4.04 0.53 11.95
C MET A 40 -3.37 0.28 10.60
N ILE A 41 -3.63 -0.86 9.94
CA ILE A 41 -3.09 -1.16 8.62
C ILE A 41 -3.56 -0.13 7.59
N LEU A 42 -4.84 0.26 7.60
CA LEU A 42 -5.36 1.31 6.71
C LEU A 42 -4.66 2.65 6.93
N GLU A 43 -4.44 3.05 8.18
CA GLU A 43 -3.71 4.28 8.51
C GLU A 43 -2.25 4.24 8.03
N GLN A 44 -1.53 3.14 8.28
CA GLN A 44 -0.15 3.01 7.83
C GLN A 44 -0.05 2.95 6.30
N ALA A 45 -1.02 2.33 5.62
CA ALA A 45 -1.10 2.32 4.16
C ALA A 45 -1.31 3.73 3.59
N GLU A 46 -2.16 4.55 4.22
CA GLU A 46 -2.36 5.96 3.86
C GLU A 46 -1.07 6.78 4.03
N GLU A 47 -0.41 6.68 5.18
CA GLU A 47 0.86 7.40 5.44
C GLU A 47 1.96 6.96 4.46
N LEU A 48 2.05 5.68 4.14
CA LEU A 48 2.96 5.17 3.12
C LEU A 48 2.64 5.74 1.74
N ALA A 49 1.37 5.72 1.34
CA ALA A 49 0.93 6.27 0.07
C ALA A 49 1.29 7.76 -0.04
N LYS A 50 1.00 8.54 1.01
CA LYS A 50 1.26 9.99 1.06
C LYS A 50 2.73 10.35 1.05
N ASN A 51 3.53 9.69 1.88
CA ASN A 51 4.90 10.13 2.16
C ASN A 51 5.96 9.43 1.29
N VAL A 52 5.64 8.25 0.75
CA VAL A 52 6.60 7.43 -0.01
C VAL A 52 6.18 7.29 -1.46
N ILE A 53 4.91 6.99 -1.74
CA ILE A 53 4.47 6.68 -3.11
C ILE A 53 4.13 7.95 -3.89
N TYR A 54 3.32 8.84 -3.32
CA TYR A 54 2.85 10.04 -3.99
C TYR A 54 3.96 10.98 -4.49
N PRO A 55 5.07 11.21 -3.76
CA PRO A 55 6.17 12.03 -4.26
C PRO A 55 6.83 11.48 -5.54
N LEU A 56 6.65 10.20 -5.85
CA LEU A 56 7.20 9.59 -7.06
C LEU A 56 6.38 9.93 -8.31
N ASP A 57 5.16 10.43 -8.18
CA ASP A 57 4.23 10.59 -9.31
C ASP A 57 4.79 11.54 -10.38
N GLU A 58 5.34 12.69 -9.97
CA GLU A 58 6.01 13.63 -10.87
C GLU A 58 7.27 13.02 -11.51
N VAL A 59 8.06 12.28 -10.73
CA VAL A 59 9.28 11.62 -11.23
C VAL A 59 8.92 10.52 -12.24
N ALA A 60 7.85 9.80 -11.99
CA ALA A 60 7.33 8.76 -12.86
C ALA A 60 6.93 9.33 -14.23
N ASP A 61 6.24 10.46 -14.24
CA ASP A 61 5.75 11.11 -15.45
C ASP A 61 6.86 11.83 -16.23
N THR A 62 7.73 12.55 -15.53
CA THR A 62 8.73 13.43 -16.17
C THR A 62 10.03 12.71 -16.55
N VAL A 63 10.45 11.71 -15.78
CA VAL A 63 11.69 10.94 -16.00
C VAL A 63 11.38 9.55 -16.56
N GLY A 64 10.47 8.84 -15.88
CA GLY A 64 9.98 7.53 -16.28
C GLY A 64 11.03 6.41 -16.36
N ALA A 65 10.58 5.24 -16.79
CA ALA A 65 11.45 4.11 -17.08
C ALA A 65 12.22 4.34 -18.38
N GLN A 66 13.51 4.01 -18.39
CA GLN A 66 14.36 4.21 -19.57
C GLN A 66 14.99 2.90 -20.02
N TYR A 67 15.00 2.66 -21.33
CA TYR A 67 15.68 1.52 -21.91
C TYR A 67 17.09 1.89 -22.35
N ARG A 68 18.09 1.20 -21.80
CA ARG A 68 19.52 1.42 -22.11
C ARG A 68 20.21 0.06 -22.21
N GLU A 69 20.88 -0.18 -23.34
CA GLU A 69 21.77 -1.34 -23.54
C GLU A 69 21.13 -2.70 -23.16
N GLY A 70 19.88 -2.94 -23.57
CA GLY A 70 19.21 -4.20 -23.25
C GLY A 70 18.48 -4.22 -21.90
N LYS A 71 18.56 -3.17 -21.10
CA LYS A 71 18.00 -3.10 -19.74
C LYS A 71 16.99 -1.97 -19.59
N VAL A 72 15.97 -2.19 -18.77
CA VAL A 72 15.06 -1.13 -18.31
C VAL A 72 15.58 -0.63 -16.96
N VAL A 73 15.71 0.68 -16.82
CA VAL A 73 16.20 1.36 -15.61
C VAL A 73 15.13 2.33 -15.14
N MET A 74 14.75 2.22 -13.86
CA MET A 74 13.85 3.16 -13.20
C MET A 74 14.62 4.34 -12.61
N PRO A 75 13.97 5.48 -12.35
CA PRO A 75 14.56 6.58 -11.58
C PRO A 75 15.04 6.10 -10.19
N GLU A 76 16.11 6.70 -9.67
CA GLU A 76 16.77 6.24 -8.44
C GLU A 76 15.84 6.32 -7.21
N GLU A 77 14.93 7.30 -7.22
CA GLU A 77 13.92 7.53 -6.19
C GLU A 77 13.01 6.31 -5.98
N PHE A 78 12.74 5.54 -7.04
CA PHE A 78 11.95 4.31 -6.96
C PHE A 78 12.65 3.21 -6.18
N HIS A 79 13.98 3.16 -6.16
CA HIS A 79 14.71 2.12 -5.43
C HIS A 79 14.52 2.27 -3.92
N GLY A 80 14.51 3.51 -3.42
CA GLY A 80 14.24 3.80 -2.01
C GLY A 80 12.82 3.38 -1.61
N ALA A 81 11.82 3.80 -2.38
CA ALA A 81 10.43 3.42 -2.14
C ALA A 81 10.19 1.90 -2.23
N TYR A 82 10.78 1.23 -3.21
CA TYR A 82 10.71 -0.23 -3.33
C TYR A 82 11.31 -0.94 -2.11
N LYS A 83 12.46 -0.44 -1.61
CA LYS A 83 13.07 -0.96 -0.39
C LYS A 83 12.12 -0.81 0.80
N THR A 84 11.52 0.37 1.00
CA THR A 84 10.55 0.61 2.08
C THR A 84 9.34 -0.33 1.99
N LEU A 85 8.76 -0.48 0.78
CA LEU A 85 7.64 -1.40 0.54
C LEU A 85 8.00 -2.85 0.91
N ARG A 86 9.18 -3.30 0.47
CA ARG A 86 9.69 -4.65 0.73
C ARG A 86 9.94 -4.88 2.22
N GLU A 87 10.66 -3.97 2.88
CA GLU A 87 11.02 -4.10 4.29
C GLU A 87 9.79 -4.00 5.22
N GLY A 88 8.76 -3.25 4.81
CA GLY A 88 7.48 -3.19 5.52
C GLY A 88 6.53 -4.35 5.25
N GLY A 89 6.88 -5.32 4.39
CA GLY A 89 6.02 -6.45 4.05
C GLY A 89 4.80 -6.11 3.17
N TRP A 90 4.73 -4.88 2.65
CA TRP A 90 3.59 -4.38 1.87
C TRP A 90 3.39 -5.14 0.54
N LEU A 91 4.47 -5.74 0.01
CA LEU A 91 4.45 -6.49 -1.25
C LEU A 91 3.88 -7.91 -1.13
N SER A 92 3.65 -8.41 0.09
CA SER A 92 3.19 -9.78 0.35
C SER A 92 1.95 -9.85 1.24
N MET A 93 1.23 -8.73 1.44
CA MET A 93 0.09 -8.67 2.38
C MET A 93 -1.02 -9.68 2.09
N ALA A 94 -1.23 -10.05 0.82
CA ALA A 94 -2.26 -11.01 0.42
C ALA A 94 -1.73 -12.45 0.27
N HIS A 95 -0.43 -12.68 0.52
CA HIS A 95 0.18 -13.99 0.39
C HIS A 95 0.03 -14.81 1.68
N SER A 96 0.09 -16.12 1.54
CA SER A 96 0.15 -17.02 2.70
C SER A 96 1.42 -16.75 3.49
N PRO A 97 1.39 -16.73 4.84
CA PRO A 97 2.58 -16.52 5.68
C PRO A 97 3.74 -17.50 5.46
N GLU A 98 3.48 -18.63 4.79
CA GLU A 98 4.49 -19.62 4.43
C GLU A 98 5.42 -19.14 3.29
N TRP A 99 5.01 -18.14 2.49
CA TRP A 99 5.67 -17.72 1.24
C TRP A 99 5.89 -16.21 1.14
#